data_AF-A0A849EXH2-F1
#
_entry.id   AF-A0A849EXH2-F1
#
_cell.length_a   1.000
_cell.length_b   1.000
_cell.length_c   1.000
_cell.angle_alpha   90.00
_cell.angle_beta   90.00
_cell.angle_gamma   90.00
#
_symmetry.space_group_name_H-M   'P 1'
#
loop_
_entity.id
_entity.type
_entity.pdbx_description
1 polymer ?
#
loop_
_entity_poly.entity_id
_entity_poly.type
_entity_poly.pdbx_seq_one_letter_code
_entity_poly.pdbx_strand_id
1 'polypeptide(L)'
;MDRPELIEWLLNGDISIQYQVHRDLLGVDRKDLQDRIATEGWGKRFLIKRKPNGHWGQRFYQPKWTSTHYTLLDLRNLNLDSGNAKVRETIGM
;
A
#
# COMPACT_ATOMS: atom_id res chain seq x y z
N MET A 1 12.59 -14.90 -20.04
CA MET A 1 13.27 -14.06 -19.05
C MET A 1 13.92 -14.99 -18.05
N ASP A 2 15.21 -14.84 -17.86
CA ASP A 2 15.92 -15.55 -16.80
C ASP A 2 15.59 -14.92 -15.44
N ARG A 3 15.81 -15.67 -14.34
CA ARG A 3 15.50 -15.19 -12.98
C ARG A 3 16.08 -13.79 -12.67
N PRO A 4 17.33 -13.45 -13.05
CA PRO A 4 17.88 -12.11 -12.82
C PRO A 4 17.10 -11.01 -13.53
N GLU A 5 16.76 -11.21 -14.81
CA GLU A 5 15.99 -10.23 -15.61
C GLU A 5 14.59 -10.01 -15.04
N LEU A 6 13.94 -11.07 -14.54
CA LEU A 6 12.63 -10.98 -13.90
C LEU A 6 12.69 -10.16 -12.59
N ILE A 7 13.70 -10.39 -11.76
CA ILE A 7 13.90 -9.63 -10.52
C ILE A 7 14.13 -8.15 -10.84
N GLU A 8 14.98 -7.86 -11.82
CA GLU A 8 15.22 -6.48 -12.27
C GLU A 8 13.93 -5.82 -12.76
N TRP A 9 13.13 -6.53 -13.57
CA TRP A 9 11.83 -6.02 -14.03
C TRP A 9 10.88 -5.70 -12.86
N LEU A 10 10.79 -6.59 -11.86
CA LEU A 10 9.96 -6.36 -10.67
C LEU A 10 10.47 -5.17 -9.84
N LEU A 11 11.79 -5.01 -9.71
CA LEU A 11 12.41 -3.89 -8.98
C LEU A 11 12.23 -2.54 -9.69
N ASN A 12 11.91 -2.53 -10.99
CA ASN A 12 11.50 -1.33 -11.72
C ASN A 12 10.01 -0.98 -11.54
N GLY A 13 9.25 -1.80 -10.80
CA GLY A 13 7.82 -1.60 -10.53
C GLY A 13 7.51 -0.57 -9.42
N ASP A 14 6.26 -0.59 -8.95
CA ASP A 14 5.80 0.25 -7.83
C ASP A 14 6.64 0.00 -6.56
N ILE A 15 6.77 1.01 -5.70
CA ILE A 15 7.52 0.92 -4.44
C ILE A 15 7.04 -0.26 -3.56
N SER A 16 5.75 -0.61 -3.60
CA SER A 16 5.22 -1.77 -2.88
C SER A 16 5.73 -3.09 -3.45
N ILE A 17 5.95 -3.16 -4.77
CA ILE A 17 6.49 -4.34 -5.44
C ILE A 17 7.98 -4.43 -5.11
N GLN A 18 8.72 -3.33 -5.18
CA GLN A 18 10.13 -3.29 -4.79
C GLN A 18 10.34 -3.82 -3.36
N TYR A 19 9.53 -3.36 -2.41
CA TYR A 19 9.56 -3.84 -1.03
C TYR A 19 9.28 -5.35 -0.94
N GLN A 20 8.22 -5.84 -1.59
CA GLN A 20 7.86 -7.26 -1.58
C GLN A 20 8.91 -8.14 -2.26
N VAL A 21 9.54 -7.69 -3.34
CA VAL A 21 10.66 -8.40 -3.98
C VAL A 21 11.82 -8.55 -3.02
N HIS A 22 12.22 -7.44 -2.37
CA HIS A 22 13.29 -7.49 -1.38
C HIS A 22 12.97 -8.45 -0.23
N ARG A 23 11.77 -8.35 0.35
CA ARG A 23 11.36 -9.17 1.49
C ARG A 23 11.17 -10.65 1.13
N ASP A 24 10.40 -10.93 0.09
CA ASP A 24 9.88 -12.28 -0.20
C ASP A 24 10.77 -13.07 -1.15
N LEU A 25 11.50 -12.40 -2.06
CA LEU A 25 12.34 -13.07 -3.06
C LEU A 25 13.84 -12.96 -2.75
N LEU A 26 14.28 -11.84 -2.17
CA LEU A 26 15.69 -11.60 -1.83
C LEU A 26 16.00 -11.81 -0.34
N GLY A 27 14.98 -11.99 0.51
CA GLY A 27 15.15 -12.24 1.94
C GLY A 27 15.69 -11.05 2.74
N VAL A 28 15.54 -9.82 2.23
CA VAL A 28 16.01 -8.59 2.87
C VAL A 28 14.81 -7.73 3.24
N ASP A 29 14.63 -7.47 4.53
CA ASP A 29 13.60 -6.54 5.01
C ASP A 29 14.04 -5.08 4.81
N ARG A 30 13.62 -4.49 3.69
CA ARG A 30 13.90 -3.10 3.32
C ARG A 30 12.84 -2.15 3.86
N LYS A 31 12.84 -1.93 5.17
CA LYS A 31 11.87 -1.03 5.84
C LYS A 31 11.85 0.38 5.26
N ASP A 32 12.98 0.86 4.74
CA ASP A 32 13.08 2.14 4.03
C ASP A 32 12.18 2.21 2.78
N LEU A 33 12.01 1.10 2.06
CA LEU A 33 11.04 1.02 0.95
C LEU A 33 9.62 0.98 1.49
N GLN A 34 9.38 0.28 2.59
CA GLN A 34 8.05 0.20 3.20
C GLN A 34 7.55 1.58 3.66
N ASP A 35 8.41 2.37 4.31
CA ASP A 35 8.07 3.70 4.81
C ASP A 35 7.68 4.64 3.67
N ARG A 36 8.33 4.49 2.51
CA ARG A 36 8.06 5.27 1.30
C ARG A 36 6.73 4.92 0.62
N ILE A 37 6.11 3.77 0.91
CA ILE A 37 4.78 3.39 0.36
C ILE A 37 3.73 4.46 0.68
N ALA A 38 3.83 5.12 1.84
CA ALA A 38 2.90 6.17 2.22
C ALA A 38 3.01 7.44 1.34
N THR A 39 4.17 7.64 0.70
CA THR A 39 4.54 8.87 -0.01
C THR A 39 4.86 8.66 -1.49
N GLU A 40 4.80 7.43 -1.98
CA GLU A 40 5.09 7.05 -3.36
C GLU A 40 4.10 6.00 -3.88
N GLY A 41 4.10 5.80 -5.20
CA GLY A 41 3.35 4.74 -5.85
C GLY A 41 1.84 4.74 -5.56
N TRP A 42 1.25 3.54 -5.55
CA TRP A 42 -0.16 3.34 -5.27
C TRP A 42 -0.57 3.66 -3.83
N GLY A 43 0.32 3.44 -2.85
CA GLY A 43 0.03 3.76 -1.45
C GLY A 43 -0.28 5.25 -1.26
N LYS A 44 0.55 6.14 -1.82
CA LYS A 44 0.26 7.58 -1.87
C LYS A 44 -1.04 7.89 -2.60
N ARG A 45 -1.26 7.27 -3.77
CA ARG A 45 -2.46 7.53 -4.59
C ARG A 45 -3.74 7.22 -3.83
N PHE A 46 -3.76 6.13 -3.05
CA PHE A 46 -4.88 5.85 -2.15
C PHE A 46 -4.93 6.85 -1.00
N LEU A 47 -3.84 7.08 -0.26
CA LEU A 47 -3.85 7.97 0.91
C LEU A 47 -4.30 9.41 0.60
N ILE A 48 -3.99 9.94 -0.59
CA ILE A 48 -4.45 11.28 -1.00
C ILE A 48 -5.95 11.32 -1.29
N LYS A 49 -6.58 10.19 -1.62
CA LYS A 49 -8.03 10.10 -1.89
C LYS A 49 -8.86 9.92 -0.62
N ARG A 50 -8.23 9.75 0.55
CA ARG A 50 -8.92 9.75 1.85
C ARG A 50 -9.59 11.10 2.05
N LYS A 51 -10.90 11.10 2.28
CA LYS A 51 -11.70 12.30 2.50
C LYS A 51 -11.52 12.82 3.94
N PRO A 52 -11.88 14.08 4.21
CA PRO A 52 -11.82 14.65 5.56
C PRO A 52 -12.66 13.90 6.60
N ASN A 53 -13.68 13.14 6.19
CA ASN A 53 -14.48 12.30 7.08
C ASN A 53 -13.79 10.97 7.46
N GLY A 54 -12.51 10.81 7.15
CA GLY A 54 -11.75 9.60 7.46
C GLY A 54 -12.01 8.41 6.53
N HIS A 55 -12.90 8.53 5.54
CA HIS A 55 -13.27 7.43 4.64
C HIS A 55 -12.82 7.68 3.19
N TRP A 56 -12.83 6.61 2.39
CA TRP A 56 -12.70 6.70 0.93
C TRP A 56 -14.07 6.71 0.24
N GLY A 57 -15.02 5.96 0.80
CA GLY A 57 -16.40 5.90 0.36
C GLY A 57 -17.29 6.97 0.99
N GLN A 58 -18.57 6.63 1.15
CA GLN A 58 -19.51 7.37 2.00
C GLN A 58 -19.44 6.89 3.45
N ARG A 59 -19.22 5.58 3.65
CA ARG A 59 -19.06 4.91 4.94
C ARG A 59 -18.01 3.79 4.82
N PHE A 60 -17.91 2.94 5.84
CA PHE A 60 -16.97 1.82 5.85
C PHE A 60 -17.13 0.88 4.63
N TYR A 61 -18.36 0.43 4.35
CA TYR A 61 -18.65 -0.51 3.26
C TYR A 61 -19.65 0.03 2.21
N GLN A 62 -19.61 1.34 1.91
CA GLN A 62 -20.49 1.96 0.91
C GLN A 62 -19.79 3.12 0.18
N PRO A 63 -19.97 3.26 -1.15
CA PRO A 63 -20.52 2.27 -2.09
C PRO A 63 -19.50 1.13 -2.32
N LYS A 64 -19.93 -0.04 -2.79
CA LYS A 64 -19.10 -1.27 -2.78
C LYS A 64 -17.66 -1.06 -3.29
N TRP A 65 -17.50 -0.67 -4.56
CA TRP A 65 -16.20 -0.67 -5.25
C TRP A 65 -15.20 0.40 -4.77
N THR A 66 -15.67 1.51 -4.22
CA THR A 66 -14.82 2.60 -3.71
C THR A 66 -14.94 2.77 -2.20
N SER A 67 -15.38 1.71 -1.52
CA SER A 67 -15.55 1.72 -0.07
C SER A 67 -14.22 1.72 0.67
N THR A 68 -14.28 2.23 1.91
CA THR A 68 -13.15 2.26 2.82
C THR A 68 -12.57 0.87 3.06
N HIS A 69 -13.42 -0.15 3.20
CA HIS A 69 -12.98 -1.53 3.42
C HIS A 69 -12.01 -2.03 2.34
N TYR A 70 -12.38 -1.93 1.06
CA TYR A 70 -11.52 -2.42 -0.03
C TYR A 70 -10.27 -1.55 -0.18
N THR A 71 -10.37 -0.23 0.03
CA THR A 71 -9.16 0.61 0.01
C THR A 71 -8.18 0.26 1.13
N LEU A 72 -8.66 -0.05 2.34
CA LEU A 72 -7.82 -0.53 3.43
C LEU A 72 -7.20 -1.89 3.13
N LEU A 73 -7.96 -2.79 2.51
CA LEU A 73 -7.46 -4.09 2.08
C LEU A 73 -6.34 -3.92 1.04
N ASP A 74 -6.53 -3.05 0.06
CA ASP A 74 -5.50 -2.77 -0.93
C ASP A 74 -4.25 -2.13 -0.31
N LEU A 75 -4.41 -1.16 0.61
CA LEU A 75 -3.27 -0.58 1.34
C LEU A 75 -2.49 -1.64 2.14
N ARG A 76 -3.19 -2.63 2.72
CA ARG A 76 -2.56 -3.78 3.37
C ARG A 76 -1.81 -4.66 2.36
N ASN A 77 -2.40 -4.94 1.20
CA ASN A 77 -1.76 -5.74 0.14
C ASN A 77 -0.53 -5.05 -0.44
N LEU A 78 -0.53 -3.72 -0.49
CA LEU A 78 0.64 -2.92 -0.82
C LEU A 78 1.70 -2.94 0.28
N ASN A 79 1.41 -3.51 1.45
CA ASN A 79 2.27 -3.55 2.63
C ASN A 79 2.55 -2.17 3.24
N LEU A 80 1.59 -1.24 3.19
CA LEU A 80 1.68 0.01 3.94
C LEU A 80 1.95 -0.28 5.42
N ASP A 81 2.83 0.51 6.04
CA ASP A 81 3.11 0.40 7.47
C ASP A 81 1.82 0.46 8.33
N SER A 82 1.66 -0.50 9.22
CA SER A 82 0.48 -0.61 10.09
C SER A 82 0.43 0.52 11.13
N GLY A 83 1.56 1.18 11.38
CA GLY A 83 1.67 2.39 12.18
C GLY A 83 1.11 3.65 11.53
N ASN A 84 0.73 3.62 10.25
CA ASN A 84 0.27 4.80 9.52
C ASN A 84 -0.93 5.48 10.21
N ALA A 85 -0.73 6.70 10.70
CA ALA A 85 -1.70 7.40 11.53
C ALA A 85 -3.08 7.58 10.85
N LYS A 86 -3.10 7.91 9.55
CA LYS A 86 -4.36 8.10 8.80
C LYS A 86 -5.15 6.80 8.70
N VAL A 87 -4.47 5.68 8.44
CA VAL A 87 -5.13 4.37 8.36
C VAL A 87 -5.62 3.92 9.71
N ARG A 88 -4.82 4.08 10.78
CA ARG A 88 -5.25 3.74 12.14
C ARG A 88 -6.46 4.55 12.60
N GLU A 89 -6.48 5.84 12.28
CA GLU A 89 -7.62 6.71 12.56
C GLU A 89 -8.89 6.17 11.87
N THR A 90 -8.81 5.79 10.58
CA THR A 90 -9.96 5.21 9.86
C THR A 90 -10.44 3.87 10.46
N ILE A 91 -9.53 3.04 10.96
CA ILE A 91 -9.88 1.74 11.55
C ILE A 91 -10.56 1.91 12.92
N GLY A 92 -10.23 2.97 13.66
CA GLY A 92 -10.78 3.25 14.98
C GLY A 92 -12.12 3.98 15.00
N MET A 93 -12.66 4.36 13.83
CA MET A 93 -13.97 5.01 13.66
C MET A 93 -15.10 3.98 13.57
#